data_AF-X1P2Y5-F1
#
_entry.id   AF-X1P2Y5-F1
#
_cell.length_a   1.000
_cell.length_b   1.000
_cell.length_c   1.000
_cell.angle_alpha   90.00
_cell.angle_beta   90.00
_cell.angle_gamma   90.00
#
_symmetry.space_group_name_H-M   'P 1'
#
loop_
_entity.id
_entity.type
_entity.pdbx_description
1 polymer ?
#
loop_
_entity_poly.entity_id
_entity_poly.type
_entity_poly.pdbx_seq_one_letter_code
_entity_poly.pdbx_strand_id
1 'polypeptide(L)'
;CTPSELKQWKKQGYWIRKDKKMGGEYLRENEKKDYSNILSETNLPILILHGKKDDTVPVEFSEKLVEKFKNLKLIKLASNHKFEDYAEQQKLIRETVKWIKKYI
;
A
#
# COMPACT_ATOMS: atom_id res chain seq x y z
N CYS A 1 -4.31 6.26 -9.88
CA CYS A 1 -5.37 7.16 -10.37
C CYS A 1 -4.68 8.38 -10.95
N THR A 2 -4.72 8.54 -12.27
CA THR A 2 -4.23 9.74 -12.95
C THR A 2 -5.19 10.92 -12.70
N PRO A 3 -4.75 12.17 -12.92
CA PRO A 3 -5.64 13.33 -12.83
C PRO A 3 -6.86 13.23 -13.75
N SER A 4 -6.70 12.61 -14.93
CA SER A 4 -7.79 12.37 -15.90
C SER A 4 -8.81 11.37 -15.35
N GLU A 5 -8.33 10.24 -14.81
CA GLU A 5 -9.19 9.23 -14.17
C GLU A 5 -9.96 9.81 -12.98
N LEU A 6 -9.31 10.66 -12.18
CA LEU A 6 -9.94 11.31 -11.04
C LEU A 6 -11.06 12.26 -11.47
N LYS A 7 -10.82 13.06 -12.52
CA LYS A 7 -11.84 13.97 -13.09
C LYS A 7 -13.03 13.18 -13.63
N GLN A 8 -12.76 12.06 -14.32
CA GLN A 8 -13.81 11.19 -14.82
C GLN A 8 -14.62 10.56 -13.68
N TRP A 9 -13.95 10.08 -12.63
CA TRP A 9 -14.60 9.51 -11.44
C TRP A 9 -15.55 10.52 -10.79
N LYS A 10 -15.08 11.75 -10.56
CA LYS A 10 -15.92 12.83 -10.01
C LYS A 10 -17.14 13.12 -10.87
N LYS A 11 -17.00 13.09 -12.20
CA LYS A 11 -18.10 13.37 -13.14
C LYS A 11 -19.14 12.25 -13.16
N GLN A 12 -18.71 11.00 -13.25
CA GLN A 12 -19.62 9.86 -13.47
C GLN A 12 -20.10 9.19 -12.16
N GLY A 13 -19.52 9.57 -11.01
CA GLY A 13 -19.90 9.03 -9.71
C GLY A 13 -19.42 7.60 -9.45
N TYR A 14 -18.53 7.07 -10.29
CA TYR A 14 -17.84 5.79 -10.08
C TYR A 14 -16.54 5.74 -10.89
N TRP A 15 -15.66 4.80 -10.59
CA TRP A 15 -14.47 4.51 -11.40
C TRP A 15 -14.35 3.00 -11.58
N ILE A 16 -14.06 2.58 -12.80
CA ILE A 16 -13.84 1.18 -13.14
C ILE A 16 -12.36 1.02 -13.45
N ARG A 17 -11.68 0.14 -12.72
CA ARG A 17 -10.31 -0.25 -13.01
C ARG A 17 -10.23 -1.76 -13.11
N LYS A 18 -9.76 -2.25 -14.27
CA LYS A 18 -9.86 -3.66 -14.64
C LYS A 18 -11.34 -4.08 -14.49
N ASP A 19 -11.66 -4.89 -13.49
CA ASP A 19 -12.99 -5.50 -13.31
C ASP A 19 -13.69 -4.99 -12.05
N LYS A 20 -13.10 -4.00 -11.36
CA LYS A 20 -13.60 -3.49 -10.08
C LYS A 20 -14.21 -2.10 -10.25
N LYS A 21 -15.46 -1.96 -9.82
CA LYS A 21 -16.16 -0.67 -9.74
C LYS A 21 -16.05 -0.10 -8.33
N MET A 22 -15.54 1.13 -8.22
CA MET A 22 -15.54 1.91 -6.99
C MET A 22 -16.54 3.06 -7.09
N GLY A 23 -17.40 3.23 -6.09
CA GLY A 23 -18.40 4.28 -6.06
C GLY A 23 -17.81 5.67 -5.77
N GLY A 24 -18.54 6.72 -6.14
CA GLY A 24 -18.15 8.11 -5.88
C GLY A 24 -18.16 8.47 -4.40
N GLU A 25 -18.93 7.76 -3.58
CA GLU A 25 -18.92 7.92 -2.13
C GLU A 25 -17.56 7.57 -1.53
N TYR A 26 -16.99 6.42 -1.91
CA TYR A 26 -15.64 6.04 -1.52
C TYR A 26 -14.61 7.12 -1.86
N LEU A 27 -14.71 7.74 -3.05
CA LEU A 27 -13.83 8.84 -3.41
C LEU A 27 -14.03 10.05 -2.47
N ARG A 28 -15.27 10.49 -2.26
CA ARG A 28 -15.57 11.64 -1.40
C ARG A 28 -15.04 11.45 0.02
N GLU A 29 -15.17 10.25 0.56
CA GLU A 29 -14.72 9.92 1.92
C GLU A 29 -13.21 9.89 2.06
N ASN A 30 -12.46 9.55 1.01
CA ASN A 30 -11.04 9.24 1.10
C ASN A 30 -10.13 10.26 0.39
N GLU A 31 -10.63 11.05 -0.57
CA GLU A 31 -9.80 11.94 -1.41
C GLU A 31 -8.95 12.94 -0.62
N LYS A 32 -9.46 13.41 0.53
CA LYS A 32 -8.78 14.42 1.36
C LYS A 32 -8.10 13.83 2.59
N LYS A 33 -8.09 12.51 2.75
CA LYS A 33 -7.56 11.84 3.94
C LYS A 33 -6.13 11.35 3.68
N ASP A 34 -5.25 11.68 4.61
CA ASP A 34 -3.93 11.06 4.71
C ASP A 34 -3.94 10.11 5.91
N TYR A 35 -4.09 8.81 5.63
CA TYR A 35 -4.06 7.78 6.64
C TYR A 35 -2.65 7.51 7.19
N SER A 36 -1.59 8.06 6.59
CA SER A 36 -0.23 7.84 7.10
C SER A 36 -0.01 8.41 8.49
N ASN A 37 -0.79 9.42 8.89
CA ASN A 37 -0.64 10.05 10.20
C ASN A 37 -0.99 9.11 11.36
N ILE A 38 -1.85 8.11 11.14
CA ILE A 38 -2.16 7.09 12.18
C ILE A 38 -0.91 6.33 12.62
N LEU A 39 0.13 6.26 11.77
CA LEU A 39 1.39 5.59 12.10
C LEU A 39 2.19 6.36 13.16
N SER A 40 1.92 7.66 13.35
CA SER A 40 2.50 8.45 14.45
C SER A 40 1.88 8.16 15.80
N GLU A 41 0.68 7.56 15.83
CA GLU A 41 -0.06 7.31 17.06
C GLU A 41 0.37 6.00 17.74
N THR A 42 1.24 5.21 17.08
CA THR A 42 1.74 3.94 17.60
C THR A 42 3.27 3.94 17.71
N ASN A 43 3.76 3.43 18.84
CA ASN A 43 5.20 3.19 19.07
C ASN A 43 5.62 1.76 18.72
N LEU A 44 4.71 0.94 18.20
CA LEU A 44 5.00 -0.45 17.87
C LEU A 44 5.93 -0.55 16.65
N PRO A 45 6.77 -1.59 16.55
CA PRO A 45 7.54 -1.87 15.34
C PRO A 45 6.62 -2.26 14.18
N ILE A 46 6.76 -1.57 13.05
CA ILE A 46 5.94 -1.80 11.84
C ILE A 46 6.79 -2.38 10.72
N LEU A 47 6.26 -3.43 10.07
CA LEU A 47 6.82 -4.00 8.85
C LEU A 47 5.91 -3.66 7.66
N ILE A 48 6.50 -3.08 6.61
CA ILE A 48 5.88 -2.94 5.29
C ILE A 48 6.56 -3.90 4.33
N LEU A 49 5.77 -4.71 3.64
CA LEU A 49 6.19 -5.57 2.53
C LEU A 49 5.55 -5.01 1.26
N HIS A 50 6.35 -4.69 0.23
CA HIS A 50 5.85 -4.02 -0.96
C HIS A 50 6.46 -4.63 -2.24
N GLY A 51 5.64 -4.90 -3.25
CA GLY A 51 6.11 -5.41 -4.55
C GLY A 51 6.74 -4.32 -5.44
N LYS A 52 7.98 -4.49 -5.87
CA LYS A 52 8.69 -3.54 -6.76
C LYS A 52 7.98 -3.29 -8.10
N LYS A 53 7.13 -4.23 -8.53
CA LYS A 53 6.37 -4.16 -9.78
C LYS A 53 4.89 -3.92 -9.50
N ASP A 54 4.55 -3.33 -8.36
CA ASP A 54 3.18 -2.97 -8.02
C ASP A 54 2.68 -1.87 -8.99
N ASP A 55 1.78 -2.25 -9.89
CA ASP A 55 1.14 -1.36 -10.86
C ASP A 55 -0.03 -0.57 -10.26
N THR A 56 -0.38 -0.88 -9.01
CA THR A 56 -1.60 -0.45 -8.35
C THR A 56 -1.32 0.62 -7.31
N VAL A 57 -0.30 0.42 -6.48
CA VAL A 57 0.22 1.35 -5.48
C VAL A 57 1.71 1.56 -5.74
N PRO A 58 2.18 2.80 -6.00
CA PRO A 58 3.60 3.05 -6.22
C PRO A 58 4.45 2.77 -4.97
N VAL A 59 5.62 2.15 -5.16
CA VAL A 59 6.54 1.80 -4.06
C VAL A 59 7.09 3.02 -3.32
N GLU A 60 7.17 4.15 -4.02
CA GLU A 60 7.60 5.45 -3.51
C GLU A 60 6.72 5.92 -2.35
N PHE A 61 5.47 5.48 -2.29
CA PHE A 61 4.60 5.73 -1.14
C PHE A 61 5.19 5.11 0.13
N SER A 62 5.57 3.83 0.07
CA SER A 62 6.17 3.14 1.21
C SER A 62 7.58 3.65 1.55
N GLU A 63 8.34 4.10 0.55
CA GLU A 63 9.65 4.74 0.76
C GLU A 63 9.51 6.03 1.57
N LYS A 64 8.57 6.90 1.20
CA LYS A 64 8.27 8.13 1.95
C LYS A 64 7.84 7.85 3.39
N LEU A 65 7.14 6.74 3.64
CA LEU A 65 6.75 6.35 5.01
C LEU A 65 7.97 5.99 5.86
N VAL A 66 8.93 5.22 5.34
CA VAL A 66 10.14 4.86 6.13
C VAL A 66 11.08 6.03 6.33
N GLU A 67 11.04 7.06 5.47
CA GLU A 67 11.75 8.32 5.70
C GLU A 67 11.08 9.15 6.81
N LYS A 68 9.75 9.15 6.86
CA LYS A 68 8.95 9.93 7.83
C LYS A 68 8.92 9.30 9.23
N PHE A 69 8.92 7.98 9.34
CA PHE A 69 8.69 7.26 10.60
C PHE A 69 9.85 6.33 10.96
N LYS A 70 10.33 6.42 12.22
CA LYS A 70 11.54 5.70 12.69
C LYS A 70 11.30 4.24 13.06
N ASN A 71 10.07 3.87 13.42
CA ASN A 71 9.68 2.52 13.85
C ASN A 71 9.27 1.61 12.69
N LEU A 72 9.64 1.97 11.46
CA LEU A 72 9.13 1.38 10.24
C LEU A 72 10.26 0.68 9.46
N LYS A 73 10.03 -0.57 9.06
CA LYS A 73 10.92 -1.31 8.17
C LYS A 73 10.20 -1.63 6.87
N LEU A 74 10.80 -1.27 5.73
CA LEU A 74 10.32 -1.64 4.40
C LEU A 74 11.16 -2.77 3.80
N ILE A 75 10.50 -3.80 3.28
CA ILE A 75 11.11 -4.83 2.43
C ILE A 75 10.45 -4.78 1.05
N LYS A 76 11.28 -4.56 0.03
CA LYS A 76 10.86 -4.52 -1.36
C LYS A 76 11.05 -5.90 -2.00
N LEU A 77 9.95 -6.50 -2.43
CA LEU A 77 9.89 -7.84 -3.05
C LEU A 77 9.88 -7.70 -4.57
N ALA A 78 10.46 -8.64 -5.31
CA ALA A 78 10.50 -8.63 -6.79
C ALA A 78 9.15 -9.03 -7.42
N SER A 79 8.04 -8.64 -6.79
CA SER A 79 6.69 -9.09 -7.10
C SER A 79 5.74 -7.94 -7.46
N ASN A 80 4.53 -8.29 -7.88
CA ASN A 80 3.44 -7.35 -8.19
C ASN A 80 2.57 -7.09 -6.96
N HIS A 81 1.49 -6.30 -7.14
CA HIS A 81 0.54 -5.96 -6.07
C HIS A 81 -0.07 -7.18 -5.35
N LYS A 82 -0.22 -8.29 -6.07
CA LYS A 82 -0.87 -9.51 -5.57
C LYS A 82 0.12 -10.55 -5.04
N PHE A 83 1.41 -10.27 -5.12
CA PHE A 83 2.48 -11.22 -4.79
C PHE A 83 2.33 -12.57 -5.50
N GLU A 84 2.03 -12.60 -6.80
CA GLU A 84 1.71 -13.87 -7.50
C GLU A 84 2.91 -14.81 -7.70
N ASP A 85 4.15 -14.30 -7.63
CA ASP A 85 5.36 -15.13 -7.75
C ASP A 85 5.60 -15.97 -6.49
N TYR A 86 5.65 -17.30 -6.64
CA TYR A 86 5.80 -18.23 -5.52
C TYR A 86 7.08 -18.01 -4.73
N ALA A 87 8.22 -17.75 -5.37
CA ALA A 87 9.49 -17.56 -4.67
C ALA A 87 9.46 -16.28 -3.81
N GLU A 88 8.87 -15.20 -4.33
CA GLU A 88 8.66 -13.97 -3.58
C GLU A 88 7.58 -14.13 -2.48
N GLN A 89 6.57 -14.99 -2.66
CA GLN A 89 5.65 -15.37 -1.58
C GLN A 89 6.38 -16.07 -0.43
N GLN A 90 7.24 -17.04 -0.73
CA GLN A 90 8.04 -17.72 0.29
C GLN A 90 8.93 -16.75 1.05
N LYS A 91 9.52 -15.78 0.34
CA LYS A 91 10.29 -14.70 0.96
C LYS A 91 9.43 -13.79 1.83
N LEU A 92 8.24 -13.40 1.35
CA LEU A 92 7.26 -12.60 2.10
C LEU A 92 6.91 -13.29 3.43
N ILE A 93 6.55 -14.58 3.37
CA ILE A 93 6.21 -15.39 4.56
C ILE A 93 7.39 -15.44 5.52
N ARG A 94 8.59 -15.76 5.02
CA ARG A 94 9.80 -15.85 5.85
C ARG A 94 10.11 -14.54 6.57
N GLU A 95 10.07 -13.40 5.86
CA GLU A 95 10.35 -12.09 6.47
C GLU A 95 9.26 -11.69 7.48
N THR A 96 8.00 -12.04 7.21
CA THR A 96 6.88 -11.83 8.14
C THR A 96 7.08 -12.62 9.43
N VAL A 97 7.33 -13.93 9.33
CA VAL A 97 7.57 -14.80 10.49
C VAL A 97 8.80 -14.34 11.28
N LYS A 98 9.88 -13.97 10.58
CA LYS A 98 11.09 -13.44 11.22
C LYS A 98 10.82 -12.15 11.98
N TRP A 99 9.98 -11.27 11.44
CA TRP A 99 9.60 -10.03 12.11
C TRP A 99 8.75 -10.28 13.35
N ILE A 100 7.73 -11.13 13.23
CA ILE A 100 6.85 -11.49 14.35
C ILE A 100 7.68 -12.09 15.48
N LYS A 101 8.51 -13.10 15.22
CA LYS A 101 9.39 -13.74 16.22
C LYS A 101 10.40 -12.79 16.89
N LYS A 102 10.69 -11.64 16.28
CA LYS A 102 11.61 -10.66 16.84
C LYS A 102 10.93 -9.80 17.92
N TYR A 103 9.61 -9.62 17.85
CA TYR A 103 8.87 -8.65 18.65
C TYR A 103 7.69 -9.24 19.43
N ILE A 104 7.37 -10.51 19.20
CA ILE A 104 6.45 -11.35 19.98
C ILE A 104 7.25 -12.57 20.45
#